data_AF-A0A2V6LD11-F1
#
_entry.id   AF-A0A2V6LD11-F1
#
_cell.length_a   1.000
_cell.length_b   1.000
_cell.length_c   1.000
_cell.angle_alpha   90.00
_cell.angle_beta   90.00
_cell.angle_gamma   90.00
#
_symmetry.space_group_name_H-M   'P 1'
#
loop_
_entity.id
_entity.type
_entity.pdbx_description
1 polymer ?
#
loop_
_entity_poly.entity_id
_entity_poly.type
_entity_poly.pdbx_seq_one_letter_code
_entity_poly.pdbx_strand_id
1 'polypeptide(L)'
;MTRCWLKPEIVRMFSNKFQPMKINLFSIRFVSFIVLVLASPMFGVTPPPEGGYPNENTALGDDALFSLALDGFGRNTAIGFQALYSNTYGSTNVAVGAGAVFNNTLGAGETALGYQALYSNTTGDANVAIGGQALYANTTGFRNISIGTNALLFNTTGNYNTAIGDSALGFSTTGSYNTALAAKASSFNTTGHDNAAVGYGALNSWIFDERE
;
A
#
# COMPACT_ATOMS: atom_id res chain seq x y z
N MET A 1 -15.88 84.99 -9.32
CA MET A 1 -16.03 83.56 -8.97
C MET A 1 -16.02 83.43 -7.44
N THR A 2 -17.19 83.51 -6.83
CA THR A 2 -17.37 83.43 -5.37
C THR A 2 -17.32 81.97 -4.93
N ARG A 3 -16.24 81.56 -4.27
CA ARG A 3 -16.14 80.23 -3.65
C ARG A 3 -17.07 80.20 -2.43
N CYS A 4 -18.08 79.33 -2.49
CA CYS A 4 -19.00 79.05 -1.39
C CYS A 4 -18.24 78.27 -0.31
N TRP A 5 -17.84 78.94 0.76
CA TRP A 5 -17.29 78.27 1.94
C TRP A 5 -18.44 77.69 2.74
N LEU A 6 -18.46 76.37 2.94
CA LEU A 6 -19.38 75.73 3.88
C LEU A 6 -19.24 76.41 5.25
N LYS A 7 -20.36 76.84 5.83
CA LYS A 7 -20.36 77.44 7.16
C LYS A 7 -19.66 76.50 8.16
N PRO A 8 -18.86 77.03 9.12
CA PRO A 8 -18.12 76.23 10.11
C PRO A 8 -18.98 75.22 10.87
N GLU A 9 -20.28 75.50 11.03
CA GLU A 9 -21.27 74.63 11.67
C GLU A 9 -21.50 73.32 10.90
N ILE A 10 -21.49 73.36 9.56
CA ILE A 10 -21.67 72.16 8.72
C ILE A 10 -20.42 71.29 8.77
N VAL A 11 -19.23 71.90 8.82
CA VAL A 11 -17.95 71.19 8.99
C VAL A 11 -17.91 70.48 10.35
N ARG A 12 -18.41 71.11 11.42
CA ARG A 12 -18.57 70.48 12.74
C ARG A 12 -19.56 69.31 12.74
N MET A 13 -20.65 69.40 11.99
CA MET A 13 -21.62 68.30 11.85
C MET A 13 -21.01 67.05 11.18
N PHE A 14 -20.18 67.22 10.14
CA PHE A 14 -19.50 66.10 9.48
C PHE A 14 -18.43 65.47 10.38
N SER A 15 -17.66 66.28 11.11
CA SER A 15 -16.65 65.81 12.07
C SER A 15 -17.26 65.00 13.23
N ASN A 16 -18.47 65.33 13.65
CA ASN A 16 -19.12 64.63 14.77
C ASN A 16 -19.83 63.32 14.36
N LYS A 17 -20.14 63.13 13.07
CA LYS A 17 -20.82 61.92 12.56
C LYS A 17 -19.90 60.80 12.13
N PHE A 18 -18.65 61.09 11.75
CA PHE A 18 -17.66 60.07 11.38
C PHE A 18 -16.47 60.13 12.33
N GLN A 19 -16.63 59.52 13.51
CA GLN A 19 -15.48 59.16 14.33
C GLN A 19 -14.68 58.08 13.56
N PRO A 20 -13.36 58.21 13.38
CA PRO A 20 -12.57 57.13 12.78
C PRO A 20 -12.74 55.89 13.66
N MET A 21 -13.15 54.77 13.06
CA MET A 21 -13.34 53.51 13.79
C MET A 21 -12.00 53.12 14.43
N LYS A 22 -11.86 53.38 15.73
CA LYS A 22 -10.66 53.04 16.49
C LYS A 22 -10.67 51.52 16.70
N ILE A 23 -10.12 50.79 15.74
CA ILE A 23 -9.83 49.36 15.91
C ILE A 23 -8.72 49.27 16.97
N ASN A 24 -9.10 48.93 18.19
CA ASN A 24 -8.16 48.82 19.29
C ASN A 24 -7.22 47.62 19.04
N LEU A 25 -5.92 47.81 19.21
CA LEU A 25 -4.92 46.74 19.10
C LEU A 25 -5.25 45.57 20.05
N PHE A 26 -5.91 45.86 21.17
CA PHE A 26 -6.43 44.86 22.10
C PHE A 26 -7.52 43.99 21.44
N SER A 27 -8.41 44.57 20.65
CA SER A 27 -9.45 43.83 19.91
C SER A 27 -8.86 42.95 18.81
N ILE A 28 -7.82 43.41 18.11
CA ILE A 28 -7.09 42.59 17.13
C ILE A 28 -6.40 41.41 17.83
N ARG A 29 -5.72 41.66 18.95
CA ARG A 29 -5.07 40.59 19.72
C ARG A 29 -6.07 39.61 20.31
N PHE A 30 -7.24 40.08 20.72
CA PHE A 30 -8.31 39.23 21.24
C PHE A 30 -8.93 38.36 20.14
N VAL A 31 -9.17 38.91 18.95
CA VAL A 31 -9.65 38.16 17.78
C VAL A 31 -8.58 37.17 17.29
N SER A 32 -7.30 37.56 17.21
CA SER A 32 -6.19 36.64 16.89
C SER A 32 -6.06 35.53 17.94
N PHE A 33 -6.25 35.83 19.22
CA PHE A 33 -6.21 34.83 20.28
C PHE A 33 -7.40 33.88 20.18
N ILE A 34 -8.61 34.38 19.89
CA ILE A 34 -9.79 33.55 19.63
C ILE A 34 -9.59 32.68 18.38
N VAL A 35 -9.04 33.21 17.29
CA VAL A 35 -8.73 32.43 16.08
C VAL A 35 -7.68 31.37 16.36
N LEU A 36 -6.68 31.65 17.20
CA LEU A 36 -5.66 30.67 17.61
C LEU A 36 -6.23 29.59 18.56
N VAL A 37 -7.21 29.95 19.38
CA VAL A 37 -7.89 29.02 20.33
C VAL A 37 -8.99 28.20 19.65
N LEU A 38 -9.62 28.73 18.59
CA LEU A 38 -10.63 28.03 17.77
C LEU A 38 -10.03 27.33 16.55
N ALA A 39 -8.79 27.63 16.19
CA ALA A 39 -8.01 26.77 15.31
C ALA A 39 -7.77 25.47 16.08
N SER A 40 -8.62 24.47 15.84
CA SER A 40 -8.27 23.10 16.14
C SER A 40 -6.85 22.89 15.64
N PRO A 41 -5.92 22.34 16.43
CA PRO A 41 -4.68 21.87 15.85
C PRO A 41 -5.08 20.94 14.70
N MET A 42 -4.76 21.33 13.46
CA MET A 42 -4.54 20.32 12.43
C MET A 42 -3.37 19.53 12.97
N PHE A 43 -3.68 18.49 13.73
CA PHE A 43 -2.76 17.41 13.96
C PHE A 43 -2.52 16.85 12.55
N GLY A 44 -1.43 17.28 11.92
CA GLY A 44 -0.76 16.38 11.02
C GLY A 44 -0.59 15.08 11.80
N VAL A 45 -1.06 13.97 11.24
CA VAL A 45 -0.86 12.67 11.85
C VAL A 45 0.63 12.54 12.17
N THR A 46 0.95 12.19 13.39
CA THR A 46 2.31 11.89 13.82
C THR A 46 2.41 10.38 13.95
N PRO A 47 3.34 9.72 13.24
CA PRO A 47 4.32 10.29 12.31
C PRO A 47 3.68 10.82 11.00
N PRO A 48 4.31 11.81 10.32
CA PRO A 48 3.78 12.40 9.09
C PRO A 48 3.49 11.34 8.03
N PRO A 49 2.46 11.55 7.17
CA PRO A 49 1.96 10.52 6.26
C PRO A 49 2.98 9.93 5.27
N GLU A 50 4.07 10.63 4.95
CA GLU A 50 4.93 10.26 3.82
C GLU A 50 6.39 10.65 4.08
N GLY A 51 7.22 9.65 4.40
CA GLY A 51 8.68 9.72 4.24
C GLY A 51 9.48 10.03 5.52
N GLY A 52 10.63 9.34 5.65
CA GLY A 52 11.57 9.49 6.76
C GLY A 52 11.96 8.20 7.46
N TYR A 53 11.51 7.04 6.97
CA TYR A 53 11.91 5.77 7.55
C TYR A 53 13.40 5.51 7.27
N PRO A 54 14.16 5.03 8.27
CA PRO A 54 15.56 4.65 8.09
C PRO A 54 15.76 3.68 6.93
N ASN A 55 16.95 3.67 6.35
CA ASN A 55 17.36 2.75 5.27
C ASN A 55 16.52 2.88 3.98
N GLU A 56 16.12 4.09 3.60
CA GLU A 56 15.42 4.36 2.32
C GLU A 56 14.06 3.65 2.19
N ASN A 57 13.38 3.42 3.32
CA ASN A 57 12.05 2.83 3.33
C ASN A 57 10.95 3.88 3.11
N THR A 58 9.86 3.47 2.46
CA THR A 58 8.63 4.24 2.31
C THR A 58 7.49 3.44 2.91
N ALA A 59 6.73 4.00 3.85
CA ALA A 59 5.54 3.39 4.41
C ALA A 59 4.38 4.38 4.41
N LEU A 60 3.24 3.98 3.86
CA LEU A 60 2.01 4.75 3.79
C LEU A 60 0.82 3.83 4.12
N GLY A 61 0.12 4.13 5.22
CA GLY A 61 -1.00 3.33 5.71
C GLY A 61 -0.81 2.95 7.17
N ASP A 62 -1.91 2.61 7.83
CA ASP A 62 -1.90 2.17 9.21
C ASP A 62 -1.16 0.82 9.34
N ASP A 63 -0.25 0.74 10.31
CA ASP A 63 0.65 -0.39 10.55
C ASP A 63 1.52 -0.85 9.35
N ALA A 64 1.71 0.00 8.35
CA ALA A 64 2.65 -0.29 7.26
C ALA A 64 4.09 -0.33 7.78
N LEU A 65 4.84 -1.40 7.44
CA LEU A 65 6.25 -1.60 7.84
C LEU A 65 6.49 -1.60 9.37
N PHE A 66 5.51 -2.09 10.15
CA PHE A 66 5.50 -1.99 11.62
C PHE A 66 6.73 -2.63 12.31
N SER A 67 7.21 -3.78 11.83
CA SER A 67 8.26 -4.57 12.49
C SER A 67 9.67 -4.34 11.95
N LEU A 68 9.93 -3.21 11.29
CA LEU A 68 11.24 -2.94 10.65
C LEU A 68 12.41 -3.01 11.64
N ALA A 69 13.40 -3.88 11.37
CA ALA A 69 14.68 -3.83 12.07
C ALA A 69 15.55 -2.69 11.52
N LEU A 70 16.15 -1.91 12.42
CA LEU A 70 16.90 -0.69 12.06
C LEU A 70 18.35 -0.96 11.58
N ASP A 71 18.74 -2.22 11.41
CA ASP A 71 20.14 -2.65 11.31
C ASP A 71 20.72 -2.71 9.89
N GLY A 72 20.26 -1.84 8.98
CA GLY A 72 20.87 -1.61 7.67
C GLY A 72 20.17 -2.31 6.50
N PHE A 73 19.11 -3.06 6.77
CA PHE A 73 18.19 -3.58 5.76
C PHE A 73 17.09 -2.55 5.47
N GLY A 74 16.75 -2.33 4.19
CA GLY A 74 15.79 -1.31 3.79
C GLY A 74 15.49 -1.28 2.30
N ARG A 75 15.14 -0.11 1.76
CA ARG A 75 14.62 0.09 0.39
C ARG A 75 13.29 -0.62 0.14
N ASN A 76 12.45 -0.71 1.16
CA ASN A 76 11.11 -1.27 1.04
C ASN A 76 10.07 -0.17 0.78
N THR A 77 9.06 -0.47 -0.03
CA THR A 77 7.89 0.38 -0.25
C THR A 77 6.65 -0.36 0.24
N ALA A 78 6.03 0.11 1.31
CA ALA A 78 4.81 -0.43 1.90
C ALA A 78 3.66 0.58 1.75
N ILE A 79 2.61 0.24 1.00
CA ILE A 79 1.45 1.10 0.79
C ILE A 79 0.17 0.31 1.06
N GLY A 80 -0.54 0.62 2.14
CA GLY A 80 -1.79 -0.03 2.54
C GLY A 80 -1.78 -0.45 4.00
N PHE A 81 -2.98 -0.75 4.53
CA PHE A 81 -3.16 -1.28 5.88
C PHE A 81 -2.34 -2.56 6.08
N GLN A 82 -1.41 -2.56 7.04
CA GLN A 82 -0.56 -3.69 7.39
C GLN A 82 0.31 -4.24 6.23
N ALA A 83 0.64 -3.41 5.24
CA ALA A 83 1.61 -3.81 4.21
C ALA A 83 3.01 -3.99 4.84
N LEU A 84 3.69 -5.10 4.55
CA LEU A 84 5.01 -5.45 5.13
C LEU A 84 5.05 -5.43 6.67
N TYR A 85 3.93 -5.77 7.34
CA TYR A 85 3.78 -5.65 8.79
C TYR A 85 4.90 -6.34 9.60
N SER A 86 5.27 -7.56 9.24
CA SER A 86 6.24 -8.39 9.98
C SER A 86 7.67 -8.32 9.44
N ASN A 87 7.96 -7.44 8.48
CA ASN A 87 9.25 -7.37 7.79
C ASN A 87 10.38 -6.91 8.71
N THR A 88 11.17 -7.86 9.23
CA THR A 88 12.30 -7.58 10.11
C THR A 88 13.57 -7.25 9.32
N TYR A 89 14.10 -8.20 8.54
CA TYR A 89 15.38 -8.07 7.80
C TYR A 89 15.21 -8.07 6.28
N GLY A 90 14.00 -8.27 5.77
CA GLY A 90 13.71 -8.20 4.34
C GLY A 90 14.03 -6.83 3.74
N SER A 91 14.60 -6.82 2.53
CA SER A 91 15.03 -5.60 1.85
C SER A 91 14.56 -5.58 0.41
N THR A 92 14.47 -4.39 -0.19
CA THR A 92 14.07 -4.19 -1.60
C THR A 92 12.70 -4.76 -1.96
N ASN A 93 11.75 -4.79 -1.00
CA ASN A 93 10.40 -5.28 -1.21
C ASN A 93 9.44 -4.16 -1.60
N VAL A 94 8.55 -4.41 -2.55
CA VAL A 94 7.43 -3.52 -2.91
C VAL A 94 6.13 -4.22 -2.54
N ALA A 95 5.36 -3.63 -1.62
CA ALA A 95 4.08 -4.16 -1.15
C ALA A 95 3.02 -3.06 -1.23
N VAL A 96 2.06 -3.24 -2.13
CA VAL A 96 0.97 -2.28 -2.35
C VAL A 96 -0.37 -3.02 -2.27
N GLY A 97 -1.15 -2.71 -1.24
CA GLY A 97 -2.42 -3.36 -0.92
C GLY A 97 -2.50 -3.74 0.55
N ALA A 98 -3.72 -3.86 1.08
CA ALA A 98 -3.91 -4.25 2.47
C ALA A 98 -3.41 -5.69 2.70
N GLY A 99 -2.55 -5.86 3.69
CA GLY A 99 -1.91 -7.13 4.03
C GLY A 99 -0.95 -7.67 2.97
N ALA A 100 -0.50 -6.87 2.01
CA ALA A 100 0.53 -7.31 1.06
C ALA A 100 1.84 -7.60 1.80
N VAL A 101 2.42 -8.78 1.59
CA VAL A 101 3.70 -9.21 2.20
C VAL A 101 3.67 -9.17 3.75
N PHE A 102 2.54 -9.51 4.35
CA PHE A 102 2.28 -9.31 5.79
C PHE A 102 3.24 -10.06 6.74
N ASN A 103 3.50 -11.35 6.49
CA ASN A 103 4.30 -12.21 7.38
C ASN A 103 5.79 -12.32 7.02
N ASN A 104 6.28 -11.53 6.05
CA ASN A 104 7.66 -11.65 5.59
C ASN A 104 8.63 -11.29 6.70
N THR A 105 9.63 -12.13 6.99
CA THR A 105 10.65 -11.82 8.01
C THR A 105 12.02 -11.59 7.37
N LEU A 106 12.43 -12.48 6.45
CA LEU A 106 13.74 -12.43 5.81
C LEU A 106 13.69 -12.18 4.29
N GLY A 107 12.53 -12.39 3.65
CA GLY A 107 12.42 -12.36 2.20
C GLY A 107 12.81 -11.01 1.59
N ALA A 108 13.52 -11.05 0.47
CA ALA A 108 14.03 -9.88 -0.24
C ALA A 108 13.68 -9.88 -1.73
N GLY A 109 13.46 -8.69 -2.30
CA GLY A 109 13.17 -8.50 -3.71
C GLY A 109 11.75 -8.92 -4.11
N GLU A 110 10.82 -8.94 -3.16
CA GLU A 110 9.42 -9.27 -3.40
C GLU A 110 8.69 -8.10 -4.08
N THR A 111 7.83 -8.38 -5.06
CA THR A 111 6.92 -7.38 -5.66
C THR A 111 5.49 -7.85 -5.52
N ALA A 112 4.75 -7.30 -4.56
CA ALA A 112 3.35 -7.62 -4.28
C ALA A 112 2.44 -6.41 -4.55
N LEU A 113 1.47 -6.59 -5.43
CA LEU A 113 0.44 -5.60 -5.75
C LEU A 113 -0.93 -6.26 -5.67
N GLY A 114 -1.68 -6.00 -4.60
CA GLY A 114 -3.03 -6.52 -4.40
C GLY A 114 -3.35 -6.79 -2.93
N TYR A 115 -4.64 -6.95 -2.64
CA TYR A 115 -5.10 -7.38 -1.32
C TYR A 115 -4.51 -8.75 -0.97
N GLN A 116 -3.76 -8.84 0.13
CA GLN A 116 -3.15 -10.07 0.64
C GLN A 116 -2.24 -10.82 -0.36
N ALA A 117 -1.65 -10.13 -1.33
CA ALA A 117 -0.61 -10.72 -2.17
C ALA A 117 0.62 -11.08 -1.31
N LEU A 118 1.17 -12.30 -1.45
CA LEU A 118 2.28 -12.82 -0.64
C LEU A 118 2.06 -12.77 0.89
N TYR A 119 0.82 -12.83 1.35
CA TYR A 119 0.46 -12.63 2.77
C TYR A 119 1.27 -13.50 3.75
N SER A 120 1.46 -14.79 3.41
CA SER A 120 2.10 -15.76 4.31
C SER A 120 3.60 -15.93 4.08
N ASN A 121 4.22 -15.18 3.16
CA ASN A 121 5.66 -15.34 2.85
C ASN A 121 6.46 -15.11 4.11
N THR A 122 7.43 -15.97 4.43
CA THR A 122 8.32 -15.80 5.59
C THR A 122 9.75 -15.52 5.16
N THR A 123 10.29 -16.39 4.30
CA THR A 123 11.70 -16.32 3.85
C THR A 123 11.87 -16.54 2.35
N GLY A 124 10.77 -16.64 1.58
CA GLY A 124 10.84 -16.69 0.13
C GLY A 124 11.39 -15.40 -0.44
N ASP A 125 12.22 -15.50 -1.49
CA ASP A 125 12.88 -14.37 -2.14
C ASP A 125 12.46 -14.21 -3.60
N ALA A 126 12.53 -12.97 -4.09
CA ALA A 126 12.36 -12.61 -5.49
C ALA A 126 11.06 -13.13 -6.13
N ASN A 127 9.94 -13.17 -5.41
CA ASN A 127 8.64 -13.45 -6.02
C ASN A 127 7.94 -12.18 -6.51
N VAL A 128 7.11 -12.35 -7.54
CA VAL A 128 6.22 -11.31 -8.08
C VAL A 128 4.79 -11.79 -7.90
N ALA A 129 3.95 -11.06 -7.19
CA ALA A 129 2.55 -11.37 -6.92
C ALA A 129 1.67 -10.16 -7.22
N ILE A 130 0.94 -10.20 -8.34
CA ILE A 130 0.08 -9.10 -8.78
C ILE A 130 -1.35 -9.63 -8.91
N GLY A 131 -2.25 -9.18 -8.03
CA GLY A 131 -3.63 -9.64 -7.94
C GLY A 131 -4.06 -9.88 -6.50
N GLY A 132 -5.37 -9.98 -6.26
CA GLY A 132 -5.89 -10.35 -4.94
C GLY A 132 -5.46 -11.76 -4.59
N GLN A 133 -4.83 -11.94 -3.44
CA GLN A 133 -4.39 -13.24 -2.90
C GLN A 133 -3.44 -14.02 -3.83
N ALA A 134 -2.76 -13.35 -4.76
CA ALA A 134 -1.68 -13.95 -5.54
C ALA A 134 -0.56 -14.42 -4.59
N LEU A 135 -0.13 -15.69 -4.70
CA LEU A 135 0.88 -16.31 -3.82
C LEU A 135 0.57 -16.21 -2.31
N TYR A 136 -0.72 -16.18 -1.92
CA TYR A 136 -1.14 -15.96 -0.53
C TYR A 136 -0.48 -16.90 0.49
N ALA A 137 -0.39 -18.19 0.18
CA ALA A 137 0.12 -19.22 1.09
C ALA A 137 1.63 -19.49 0.98
N ASN A 138 2.36 -18.73 0.15
CA ASN A 138 3.80 -18.95 -0.02
C ASN A 138 4.49 -18.76 1.31
N THR A 139 5.39 -19.66 1.72
CA THR A 139 6.15 -19.53 2.96
C THR A 139 7.63 -19.36 2.64
N THR A 140 8.22 -20.31 1.91
CA THR A 140 9.65 -20.30 1.57
C THR A 140 9.93 -20.41 0.08
N GLY A 141 8.89 -20.49 -0.75
CA GLY A 141 9.04 -20.55 -2.20
C GLY A 141 9.68 -19.28 -2.75
N PHE A 142 10.56 -19.41 -3.74
CA PHE A 142 11.31 -18.28 -4.31
C PHE A 142 11.25 -18.26 -5.84
N ARG A 143 11.45 -17.07 -6.41
CA ARG A 143 11.46 -16.81 -7.87
C ARG A 143 10.17 -17.26 -8.57
N ASN A 144 9.02 -17.12 -7.92
CA ASN A 144 7.72 -17.36 -8.53
C ASN A 144 7.15 -16.06 -9.12
N ILE A 145 6.50 -16.15 -10.28
CA ILE A 145 5.74 -15.06 -10.89
C ILE A 145 4.26 -15.45 -10.86
N SER A 146 3.44 -14.68 -10.17
CA SER A 146 2.01 -14.86 -10.03
C SER A 146 1.29 -13.56 -10.42
N ILE A 147 0.54 -13.58 -11.51
CA ILE A 147 -0.19 -12.43 -12.03
C ILE A 147 -1.62 -12.85 -12.29
N GLY A 148 -2.54 -12.45 -11.43
CA GLY A 148 -3.95 -12.84 -11.46
C GLY A 148 -4.48 -13.04 -10.05
N THR A 149 -5.79 -12.86 -9.87
CA THR A 149 -6.45 -13.18 -8.62
C THR A 149 -6.30 -14.68 -8.33
N ASN A 150 -5.91 -15.05 -7.11
CA ASN A 150 -5.69 -16.44 -6.68
C ASN A 150 -4.67 -17.25 -7.51
N ALA A 151 -3.84 -16.61 -8.34
CA ALA A 151 -2.77 -17.31 -9.04
C ALA A 151 -1.73 -17.82 -8.01
N LEU A 152 -1.33 -19.08 -8.11
CA LEU A 152 -0.47 -19.77 -7.13
C LEU A 152 -0.95 -19.62 -5.66
N LEU A 153 -2.27 -19.52 -5.43
CA LEU A 153 -2.87 -19.24 -4.11
C LEU A 153 -2.32 -20.13 -2.99
N PHE A 154 -2.21 -21.44 -3.25
CA PHE A 154 -1.80 -22.45 -2.27
C PHE A 154 -0.32 -22.86 -2.34
N ASN A 155 0.52 -22.19 -3.14
CA ASN A 155 1.94 -22.52 -3.22
C ASN A 155 2.57 -22.24 -1.86
N THR A 156 3.28 -23.20 -1.27
CA THR A 156 3.97 -23.04 0.02
C THR A 156 5.48 -22.99 -0.15
N THR A 157 6.05 -23.98 -0.83
CA THR A 157 7.52 -24.12 -1.01
C THR A 157 7.96 -24.30 -2.46
N GLY A 158 7.02 -24.31 -3.41
CA GLY A 158 7.32 -24.44 -4.84
C GLY A 158 8.10 -23.23 -5.36
N ASN A 159 9.02 -23.48 -6.28
CA ASN A 159 9.96 -22.47 -6.80
C ASN A 159 9.87 -22.36 -8.32
N TYR A 160 10.27 -21.21 -8.87
CA TYR A 160 10.38 -21.01 -10.31
C TYR A 160 9.09 -21.29 -11.09
N ASN A 161 7.93 -21.06 -10.49
CA ASN A 161 6.66 -21.17 -11.18
C ASN A 161 6.27 -19.82 -11.82
N THR A 162 5.67 -19.88 -13.01
CA THR A 162 5.06 -18.71 -13.67
C THR A 162 3.58 -18.99 -13.86
N ALA A 163 2.72 -18.27 -13.16
CA ALA A 163 1.27 -18.35 -13.25
C ALA A 163 0.69 -16.99 -13.66
N ILE A 164 0.13 -16.91 -14.86
CA ILE A 164 -0.49 -15.68 -15.37
C ILE A 164 -1.94 -15.99 -15.76
N GLY A 165 -2.89 -15.46 -14.99
CA GLY A 165 -4.32 -15.67 -15.17
C GLY A 165 -5.02 -15.97 -13.84
N ASP A 166 -6.31 -15.68 -13.76
CA ASP A 166 -7.13 -16.01 -12.58
C ASP A 166 -7.01 -17.50 -12.23
N SER A 167 -6.62 -17.78 -10.99
CA SER A 167 -6.49 -19.14 -10.45
C SER A 167 -5.53 -20.07 -11.24
N ALA A 168 -4.62 -19.51 -12.06
CA ALA A 168 -3.56 -20.30 -12.71
C ALA A 168 -2.66 -20.94 -11.65
N LEU A 169 -2.40 -22.26 -11.76
CA LEU A 169 -1.71 -23.06 -10.72
C LEU A 169 -2.28 -22.88 -9.29
N GLY A 170 -3.57 -22.53 -9.16
CA GLY A 170 -4.16 -22.12 -7.89
C GLY A 170 -3.98 -23.13 -6.75
N PHE A 171 -4.05 -24.44 -7.03
CA PHE A 171 -3.87 -25.51 -6.05
C PHE A 171 -2.45 -26.14 -6.04
N SER A 172 -1.47 -25.55 -6.74
CA SER A 172 -0.07 -25.97 -6.61
C SER A 172 0.44 -25.66 -5.22
N THR A 173 0.94 -26.66 -4.51
CA THR A 173 1.50 -26.51 -3.15
C THR A 173 3.02 -26.53 -3.15
N THR A 174 3.63 -27.54 -3.79
CA THR A 174 5.09 -27.74 -3.77
C THR A 174 5.70 -27.92 -5.17
N GLY A 175 4.87 -27.95 -6.21
CA GLY A 175 5.32 -28.04 -7.59
C GLY A 175 6.28 -26.91 -7.95
N SER A 176 7.29 -27.20 -8.76
CA SER A 176 8.31 -26.23 -9.19
C SER A 176 8.50 -26.31 -10.70
N TYR A 177 9.02 -25.22 -11.29
CA TYR A 177 9.27 -25.13 -12.74
C TYR A 177 8.01 -25.29 -13.61
N ASN A 178 6.84 -24.91 -13.09
CA ASN A 178 5.61 -24.93 -13.87
C ASN A 178 5.34 -23.57 -14.53
N THR A 179 4.89 -23.59 -15.77
CA THR A 179 4.39 -22.42 -16.49
C THR A 179 2.92 -22.61 -16.81
N ALA A 180 2.06 -21.73 -16.32
CA ALA A 180 0.63 -21.72 -16.58
C ALA A 180 0.19 -20.34 -17.06
N LEU A 181 -0.35 -20.27 -18.28
CA LEU A 181 -0.80 -19.06 -18.94
C LEU A 181 -2.29 -19.16 -19.27
N ALA A 182 -3.03 -18.11 -18.92
CA ALA A 182 -4.49 -17.98 -18.92
C ALA A 182 -5.19 -18.55 -17.66
N ALA A 183 -6.43 -18.12 -17.48
CA ALA A 183 -7.23 -18.46 -16.30
C ALA A 183 -7.42 -19.98 -16.18
N LYS A 184 -7.27 -20.49 -14.95
CA LYS A 184 -7.41 -21.91 -14.58
C LYS A 184 -6.47 -22.87 -15.31
N ALA A 185 -5.41 -22.37 -15.96
CA ALA A 185 -4.38 -23.22 -16.51
C ALA A 185 -3.67 -23.98 -15.37
N SER A 186 -3.62 -25.30 -15.48
CA SER A 186 -3.02 -26.22 -14.51
C SER A 186 -3.55 -26.03 -13.07
N SER A 187 -4.80 -25.60 -12.88
CA SER A 187 -5.26 -25.18 -11.55
C SER A 187 -5.20 -26.29 -10.50
N PHE A 188 -5.34 -27.57 -10.88
CA PHE A 188 -5.27 -28.72 -9.98
C PHE A 188 -3.90 -29.43 -9.94
N ASN A 189 -2.85 -28.83 -10.51
CA ASN A 189 -1.52 -29.38 -10.40
C ASN A 189 -0.97 -29.10 -9.00
N THR A 190 -1.06 -30.08 -8.09
CA THR A 190 -0.69 -29.93 -6.67
C THR A 190 0.82 -30.01 -6.43
N THR A 191 1.48 -31.02 -7.00
CA THR A 191 2.91 -31.30 -6.77
C THR A 191 3.69 -31.57 -8.05
N GLY A 192 3.09 -31.43 -9.23
CA GLY A 192 3.76 -31.68 -10.49
C GLY A 192 4.88 -30.66 -10.74
N HIS A 193 5.91 -31.10 -11.44
CA HIS A 193 7.05 -30.30 -11.84
C HIS A 193 7.16 -30.23 -13.36
N ASP A 194 7.80 -29.19 -13.88
CA ASP A 194 8.17 -29.07 -15.30
C ASP A 194 6.97 -29.11 -16.27
N ASN A 195 5.81 -28.60 -15.85
CA ASN A 195 4.62 -28.54 -16.71
C ASN A 195 4.51 -27.21 -17.45
N ALA A 196 4.06 -27.25 -18.70
CA ALA A 196 3.67 -26.07 -19.46
C ALA A 196 2.20 -26.17 -19.86
N ALA A 197 1.35 -25.34 -19.27
CA ALA A 197 -0.07 -25.19 -19.59
C ALA A 197 -0.32 -23.83 -20.22
N VAL A 198 -0.80 -23.80 -21.46
CA VAL A 198 -1.15 -22.57 -22.16
C VAL A 198 -2.58 -22.67 -22.66
N GLY A 199 -3.44 -21.75 -22.21
CA GLY A 199 -4.85 -21.69 -22.58
C GLY A 199 -5.77 -21.88 -21.38
N TYR A 200 -7.01 -21.39 -21.53
CA TYR A 200 -8.03 -21.49 -20.50
C TYR A 200 -8.28 -22.95 -20.11
N GLY A 201 -8.07 -23.30 -18.84
CA GLY A 201 -8.28 -24.65 -18.35
C GLY A 201 -7.37 -25.72 -18.97
N ALA A 202 -6.23 -25.34 -19.56
CA ALA A 202 -5.24 -26.32 -20.03
C ALA A 202 -4.70 -27.14 -18.85
N LEU A 203 -4.48 -28.45 -19.04
CA LEU A 203 -4.05 -29.38 -17.98
C LEU A 203 -4.93 -29.36 -16.71
N ASN A 204 -6.24 -29.16 -16.88
CA ASN A 204 -7.19 -29.03 -15.75
C ASN A 204 -8.01 -30.29 -15.47
N SER A 205 -7.59 -31.47 -15.95
CA SER A 205 -8.34 -32.72 -15.75
C SER A 205 -7.89 -33.48 -14.50
N TRP A 206 -8.83 -33.76 -13.60
CA TRP A 206 -8.75 -34.90 -12.70
C TRP A 206 -9.05 -36.15 -13.52
N ILE A 207 -8.05 -36.96 -13.87
CA ILE A 207 -8.30 -38.28 -14.46
C ILE A 207 -8.58 -39.23 -13.31
N PHE A 208 -9.85 -39.58 -13.10
CA PHE A 208 -10.20 -40.88 -12.54
C PHE A 208 -10.18 -41.86 -13.72
N ASP A 209 -9.19 -42.74 -13.77
CA ASP A 209 -9.23 -43.92 -14.65
C ASP A 209 -10.24 -44.89 -14.02
N GLU A 210 -11.52 -44.76 -14.37
CA GLU A 210 -12.51 -45.81 -14.10
C GLU A 210 -12.33 -46.90 -15.15
N ARG A 211 -11.36 -47.80 -14.93
CA ARG A 211 -11.33 -49.13 -15.53
C ARG A 211 -10.92 -50.16 -14.48
N GLU A 212 -11.93 -50.63 -13.74
CA GLU A 212 -11.99 -52.01 -13.26
C GLU A 212 -12.95 -52.82 -14.14
#